data_AF-A0A2M6ZT23-F1
#
_entry.id   AF-A0A2M6ZT23-F1
#
_cell.length_a   1.000
_cell.length_b   1.000
_cell.length_c   1.000
_cell.angle_alpha   90.00
_cell.angle_beta   90.00
_cell.angle_gamma   90.00
#
_symmetry.space_group_name_H-M   'P 1'
#
loop_
_entity.id
_entity.type
_entity.pdbx_description
1 polymer ?
#
loop_
_entity_poly.entity_id
_entity_poly.type
_entity_poly.pdbx_seq_one_letter_code
_entity_poly.pdbx_strand_id
1 'polypeptide(L)'
;MLEVVGVRFKQAGPICYFAPAGVDFALGDWVVVDTARGLAMGKVVMAPKQVPSSEVQEPLKSVVRKAEPEEIDKAEELKSTEKETLSKCAELTAKHDLPMKLIAAEYNFDGSRLTIYFS
;
A
#
# COMPACT_ATOMS: atom_id res chain seq x y z
N MET A 1 -14.98 -16.08 -16.16
CA MET A 1 -13.65 -16.22 -15.54
C MET A 1 -12.92 -14.92 -15.76
N LEU A 2 -12.36 -14.35 -14.71
CA LEU A 2 -11.55 -13.13 -14.75
C LEU A 2 -10.13 -13.50 -14.33
N GLU A 3 -9.15 -12.93 -15.02
CA GLU A 3 -7.76 -13.04 -14.60
C GLU A 3 -7.45 -11.93 -13.59
N VAL A 4 -6.95 -12.32 -12.42
CA VAL A 4 -6.66 -11.39 -11.33
C VAL A 4 -5.28 -11.64 -10.75
N VAL A 5 -4.65 -10.57 -10.28
CA VAL A 5 -3.45 -10.60 -9.44
C VAL A 5 -3.81 -10.07 -8.05
N GLY A 6 -3.31 -10.74 -7.01
CA GLY A 6 -3.55 -10.34 -5.62
C GLY A 6 -2.44 -9.44 -5.11
N VAL A 7 -2.78 -8.21 -4.77
CA VAL A 7 -1.86 -7.17 -4.30
C VAL A 7 -2.17 -6.84 -2.85
N ARG A 8 -1.12 -6.71 -2.04
CA ARG A 8 -1.23 -6.31 -0.63
C ARG A 8 -0.37 -5.09 -0.35
N PHE A 9 -0.96 -4.09 0.29
CA PHE A 9 -0.29 -2.82 0.62
C PHE A 9 0.43 -2.86 1.97
N LYS A 10 -0.11 -3.61 2.94
CA LYS A 10 0.42 -3.72 4.33
C LYS A 10 0.67 -5.17 4.67
N GLN A 11 1.69 -5.48 5.47
CA GLN A 11 2.11 -6.87 5.78
C GLN A 11 0.94 -7.79 6.19
N ALA A 12 0.02 -7.30 7.03
CA ALA A 12 -1.17 -8.03 7.49
C ALA A 12 -2.51 -7.42 6.98
N GLY A 13 -2.48 -6.68 5.86
CA GLY A 13 -3.68 -6.10 5.26
C GLY A 13 -4.48 -7.08 4.39
N PRO A 14 -5.72 -6.71 4.01
CA PRO A 14 -6.50 -7.49 3.05
C PRO A 14 -5.77 -7.60 1.71
N ILE A 15 -6.00 -8.71 1.01
CA ILE A 15 -5.57 -8.87 -0.38
C ILE A 15 -6.60 -8.16 -1.25
N CYS A 16 -6.14 -7.24 -2.09
CA CYS A 16 -6.95 -6.57 -3.07
C CYS A 16 -6.68 -7.18 -4.45
N TYR A 17 -7.73 -7.47 -5.21
CA TYR A 17 -7.60 -8.02 -6.56
C TYR A 17 -7.54 -6.91 -7.60
N PHE A 18 -6.63 -7.07 -8.56
CA PHE A 18 -6.43 -6.16 -9.68
C PHE A 18 -6.34 -6.94 -10.99
N ALA A 19 -6.69 -6.31 -12.11
CA ALA A 19 -6.46 -6.86 -13.43
C ALA A 19 -4.96 -6.76 -13.78
N PRO A 20 -4.31 -7.85 -14.24
CA PRO A 20 -2.88 -7.82 -14.58
C PRO A 20 -2.57 -7.05 -15.87
N ALA A 21 -3.59 -6.73 -16.68
CA ALA A 21 -3.46 -5.92 -17.90
C ALA A 21 -2.39 -6.41 -18.90
N GLY A 22 -2.20 -7.73 -19.00
CA GLY A 22 -1.23 -8.36 -19.92
C GLY A 22 0.22 -8.34 -19.44
N VAL A 23 0.47 -7.91 -18.20
CA VAL A 23 1.80 -7.95 -17.57
C VAL A 23 1.92 -9.19 -16.70
N ASP A 24 3.03 -9.91 -16.85
CA ASP A 24 3.31 -11.08 -16.03
C ASP A 24 4.00 -10.68 -14.71
N PHE A 25 3.38 -11.07 -13.59
CA PHE A 25 3.81 -10.71 -12.25
C PHE A 25 4.20 -11.95 -11.45
N ALA A 26 5.38 -11.90 -10.85
CA ALA A 26 5.83 -12.93 -9.93
C ALA A 26 5.39 -12.62 -8.50
N LEU A 27 5.29 -13.67 -7.68
CA LEU A 27 5.13 -13.51 -6.24
C LEU A 27 6.30 -12.68 -5.69
N GLY A 28 5.97 -11.63 -4.96
CA GLY A 28 6.94 -10.73 -4.35
C GLY A 28 7.27 -9.49 -5.18
N ASP A 29 6.80 -9.39 -6.43
CA ASP A 29 6.99 -8.18 -7.24
C ASP A 29 6.31 -6.98 -6.56
N TRP A 30 6.98 -5.83 -6.59
CA TRP A 30 6.38 -4.55 -6.26
C TRP A 30 5.69 -3.97 -7.50
N VAL A 31 4.46 -3.50 -7.32
CA VAL A 31 3.62 -3.00 -8.40
C VAL A 31 2.95 -1.69 -8.03
N VAL A 32 2.76 -0.84 -9.03
CA VAL A 32 1.98 0.38 -8.92
C VAL A 32 0.59 0.11 -9.47
N VAL A 33 -0.43 0.41 -8.67
CA VAL A 33 -1.84 0.17 -8.99
C VAL A 33 -2.64 1.46 -8.90
N ASP A 34 -3.70 1.57 -9.72
CA ASP A 34 -4.64 2.69 -9.63
C ASP A 34 -5.70 2.38 -8.56
N THR A 35 -5.82 3.25 -7.56
CA THR A 35 -6.83 3.15 -6.51
C THR A 35 -7.78 4.34 -6.56
N ALA A 36 -8.92 4.27 -5.87
CA ALA A 36 -9.82 5.41 -5.74
C ALA A 36 -9.16 6.66 -5.10
N ARG A 37 -8.00 6.51 -4.47
CA ARG A 37 -7.22 7.60 -3.85
C ARG A 37 -5.98 8.00 -4.65
N GLY A 38 -5.88 7.55 -5.91
CA GLY A 38 -4.74 7.74 -6.79
C GLY A 38 -3.81 6.52 -6.81
N LEU A 39 -2.60 6.73 -7.33
CA LEU A 39 -1.59 5.68 -7.44
C LEU A 39 -1.14 5.20 -6.05
N ALA A 40 -1.01 3.88 -5.91
CA ALA A 40 -0.48 3.25 -4.72
C ALA A 40 0.49 2.14 -5.11
N MET A 41 1.49 1.90 -4.27
CA MET A 41 2.40 0.77 -4.44
C MET A 41 2.03 -0.36 -3.49
N GLY A 42 2.00 -1.58 -4.02
CA GLY A 42 1.74 -2.79 -3.25
C GLY A 42 2.63 -3.94 -3.70
N LYS A 43 2.59 -5.02 -2.94
CA LYS A 43 3.36 -6.23 -3.22
C LYS A 43 2.44 -7.33 -3.74
N VAL A 44 2.85 -8.02 -4.79
CA VAL A 44 2.15 -9.18 -5.33
C VAL A 44 2.28 -10.34 -4.34
N VAL A 45 1.15 -10.78 -3.78
CA VAL A 45 1.05 -11.90 -2.84
C VAL A 45 0.27 -13.08 -3.40
N MET A 46 -0.32 -12.90 -4.58
CA MET A 46 -0.92 -13.97 -5.38
C MET A 46 -0.61 -13.68 -6.84
N ALA A 47 0.12 -14.59 -7.50
CA ALA A 47 0.40 -14.51 -8.93
C ALA A 47 -0.89 -14.51 -9.77
N PRO A 48 -0.84 -14.04 -11.03
CA PRO A 48 -2.00 -14.05 -11.93
C PRO A 48 -2.70 -15.40 -11.96
N LYS A 49 -4.01 -15.41 -11.69
CA LYS A 49 -4.84 -16.61 -11.68
C LYS A 49 -6.24 -16.28 -12.18
N GLN A 50 -6.85 -17.23 -12.89
CA GLN A 50 -8.27 -17.14 -13.24
C GLN A 50 -9.17 -17.48 -12.05
N VAL A 51 -10.12 -16.60 -11.76
CA VAL A 51 -11.14 -16.76 -10.71
C VAL A 51 -12.55 -16.57 -11.31
N PRO A 52 -13.59 -17.18 -10.72
CA PRO A 52 -14.97 -16.88 -11.07
C PRO A 52 -15.29 -15.39 -10.83
N SER A 53 -16.08 -14.77 -11.72
CA SER A 53 -16.48 -13.37 -11.56
C SER A 53 -17.31 -13.13 -10.29
N SER A 54 -18.00 -14.15 -9.79
CA SER A 54 -18.74 -14.10 -8.52
C SER A 54 -17.86 -13.92 -7.29
N GLU A 55 -16.55 -14.19 -7.37
CA GLU A 55 -15.61 -14.04 -6.26
C GLU A 55 -14.93 -12.66 -6.23
N VAL A 56 -15.23 -11.80 -7.21
CA VAL A 56 -14.54 -10.52 -7.39
C VAL A 56 -15.56 -9.39 -7.46
N GLN A 57 -15.34 -8.32 -6.68
CA GLN A 57 -16.14 -7.10 -6.81
C GLN A 57 -15.69 -6.31 -8.04
N GLU A 58 -16.59 -6.14 -9.00
CA GLU A 58 -16.41 -5.26 -10.15
C GLU A 58 -16.80 -3.80 -9.81
N PRO A 59 -16.21 -2.80 -10.48
CA PRO A 59 -15.18 -2.91 -11.52
C PRO A 59 -13.78 -3.16 -10.93
N LEU A 60 -13.06 -4.09 -11.52
CA LEU A 60 -11.68 -4.38 -11.13
C LEU A 60 -10.76 -3.25 -11.62
N LYS A 61 -10.02 -2.64 -10.71
CA LYS A 61 -8.93 -1.72 -11.07
C LYS A 61 -7.77 -2.51 -11.66
N SER A 62 -6.94 -1.88 -12.48
CA SER A 62 -5.79 -2.53 -13.12
C SER A 62 -4.48 -2.23 -12.38
N VAL A 63 -3.54 -3.17 -12.48
CA VAL A 63 -2.14 -2.86 -12.25
C VAL A 63 -1.65 -1.96 -13.38
N VAL A 64 -0.94 -0.88 -13.03
CA VAL A 64 -0.42 0.07 -14.01
C VAL A 64 0.91 -0.43 -14.56
N ARG A 65 1.83 -0.84 -13.66
CA ARG A 65 3.16 -1.37 -14.00
C ARG A 65 3.84 -1.99 -12.79
N LYS A 66 5.01 -2.63 -13.01
CA LYS A 66 5.96 -2.93 -11.93
C LYS A 66 6.54 -1.63 -11.38
N ALA A 67 6.85 -1.63 -10.08
CA ALA A 67 7.55 -0.52 -9.45
C ALA A 67 9.01 -0.50 -9.94
N GLU A 68 9.53 0.70 -10.17
CA GLU A 68 10.94 0.90 -10.48
C GLU A 68 11.80 0.72 -9.21
N PRO A 69 13.08 0.32 -9.32
CA PRO A 69 13.95 0.16 -8.16
C PRO A 69 14.00 1.39 -7.25
N GLU A 70 14.09 2.59 -7.83
CA GLU A 70 14.12 3.86 -7.09
C GLU A 70 12.85 4.10 -6.26
N GLU A 71 11.69 3.63 -6.73
CA GLU A 71 10.42 3.74 -6.01
C GLU A 71 10.35 2.78 -4.83
N ILE A 72 10.96 1.59 -4.98
CA ILE A 72 11.08 0.60 -3.92
C ILE A 72 12.00 1.15 -2.82
N ASP A 73 13.17 1.67 -3.20
CA ASP A 73 14.13 2.27 -2.28
C ASP A 73 13.51 3.43 -1.50
N LYS A 74 12.80 4.32 -2.21
CA LYS A 74 12.07 5.44 -1.58
C LYS A 74 11.01 4.96 -0.59
N ALA A 75 10.30 3.88 -0.88
CA ALA A 75 9.29 3.36 0.05
C ALA A 75 9.91 2.72 1.30
N GLU A 76 11.09 2.13 1.19
CA GLU A 76 11.85 1.67 2.36
C GLU A 76 12.34 2.84 3.20
N GLU A 77 12.81 3.92 2.56
CA GLU A 77 13.20 5.15 3.25
C GLU A 77 12.00 5.76 4.00
N LEU A 78 10.85 5.93 3.34
CA LEU A 78 9.63 6.45 3.96
C LEU A 78 9.22 5.61 5.18
N LYS A 79 9.29 4.28 5.10
CA LYS A 79 9.02 3.40 6.26
C LYS A 79 9.97 3.62 7.42
N SER A 80 11.23 3.96 7.16
CA SER A 80 12.17 4.33 8.21
C SER A 80 11.74 5.67 8.83
N THR A 81 11.45 6.66 7.99
CA THR A 81 10.99 7.99 8.41
C THR A 81 9.68 7.95 9.19
N GLU A 82 8.76 7.02 8.90
CA GLU A 82 7.52 6.81 9.66
C GLU A 82 7.78 6.56 11.15
N LYS A 83 8.79 5.73 11.48
CA LYS A 83 9.13 5.41 12.88
C LYS A 83 9.66 6.63 13.63
N GLU A 84 10.51 7.41 12.96
CA GLU A 84 11.05 8.67 13.52
C GLU A 84 9.93 9.70 13.69
N THR A 85 9.06 9.81 12.68
CA THR A 85 7.91 10.71 12.68
C THR A 85 6.95 10.38 13.83
N LEU A 86 6.67 9.09 14.06
CA LEU A 86 5.80 8.65 15.15
C LEU A 86 6.38 9.03 16.52
N SER A 87 7.69 8.83 16.72
CA SER A 87 8.39 9.20 17.94
C SER A 87 8.32 10.71 18.19
N LYS A 88 8.57 11.52 17.16
CA LYS A 88 8.49 12.99 17.24
C LYS A 88 7.07 13.47 17.50
N CYS A 89 6.06 12.86 16.87
CA CYS A 89 4.67 13.13 17.17
C CYS A 89 4.32 12.79 18.62
N ALA A 90 4.88 11.72 19.19
CA ALA A 90 4.64 11.36 20.59
C ALA A 90 5.17 12.43 21.55
N GLU A 91 6.38 12.93 21.30
CA GLU A 91 6.97 14.04 22.08
C GLU A 91 6.10 15.31 22.03
N LEU A 92 5.61 15.67 20.83
CA LEU A 92 4.73 16.83 20.66
C LEU A 92 3.38 16.61 21.36
N THR A 93 2.79 15.42 21.24
CA THR A 93 1.52 15.07 21.89
C THR A 93 1.62 15.22 23.41
N ALA A 94 2.71 14.73 24.00
CA ALA A 94 2.98 14.86 25.43
C ALA A 94 3.24 16.31 25.85
N LYS A 95 4.01 17.07 25.06
CA LYS A 95 4.30 18.48 25.32
C LYS A 95 3.03 19.35 25.33
N HIS A 96 2.06 19.01 24.49
CA HIS A 96 0.82 19.77 24.32
C HIS A 96 -0.38 19.20 25.12
N ASP A 97 -0.15 18.18 25.95
CA ASP A 97 -1.19 17.51 26.77
C ASP A 97 -2.42 17.10 25.95
N LEU A 98 -2.15 16.53 24.77
CA LEU A 98 -3.20 16.06 23.88
C LEU A 98 -3.62 14.64 24.29
N PRO A 99 -4.93 14.36 24.47
CA PRO A 99 -5.42 13.03 24.86
C PRO A 99 -5.43 12.08 23.65
N MET A 100 -4.25 11.73 23.16
CA MET A 100 -4.08 10.90 21.97
C MET A 100 -3.06 9.79 22.24
N LYS A 101 -3.47 8.53 22.04
CA LYS A 101 -2.54 7.41 22.01
C LYS A 101 -2.15 7.14 20.56
N LEU A 102 -0.92 7.48 20.19
CA LEU A 102 -0.42 7.23 18.84
C LEU A 102 -0.26 5.73 18.57
N ILE A 103 -0.75 5.29 17.41
CA ILE A 103 -0.74 3.90 16.95
C ILE A 103 0.27 3.72 15.83
N ALA A 104 0.24 4.59 14.82
CA ALA A 104 1.12 4.50 13.66
C ALA A 104 1.23 5.85 12.91
N ALA A 105 2.33 6.02 12.20
CA ALA A 105 2.52 7.05 11.19
C ALA A 105 2.69 6.36 9.83
N GLU A 106 2.08 6.90 8.79
CA GLU A 106 2.13 6.32 7.44
C GLU A 106 2.24 7.42 6.40
N TYR A 107 3.23 7.34 5.53
CA TYR A 107 3.31 8.14 4.33
C TYR A 107 2.57 7.45 3.18
N ASN A 108 1.95 8.24 2.32
CA ASN A 108 1.51 7.74 1.03
C ASN A 108 2.71 7.45 0.11
N PHE A 109 2.43 6.80 -1.02
CA PHE A 109 3.43 6.32 -1.98
C PHE A 109 4.46 7.39 -2.40
N ASP A 110 4.04 8.63 -2.64
CA ASP A 110 4.95 9.70 -3.07
C ASP A 110 5.58 10.50 -1.92
N GLY A 111 5.18 10.24 -0.67
CA GLY A 111 5.63 10.93 0.53
C GLY A 111 4.96 12.29 0.77
N SER A 112 4.05 12.74 -0.09
CA SER A 112 3.41 14.07 0.00
C SER A 112 2.40 14.19 1.14
N ARG A 113 1.92 13.06 1.68
CA ARG A 113 0.91 13.03 2.74
C ARG A 113 1.32 12.07 3.85
N LEU A 114 1.41 12.62 5.05
CA LEU A 114 1.51 11.88 6.30
C LEU A 114 0.13 11.65 6.91
N THR A 115 -0.15 10.41 7.34
CA THR A 115 -1.33 10.04 8.11
C THR A 115 -0.91 9.50 9.46
N ILE A 116 -1.45 10.09 10.54
CA ILE A 116 -1.24 9.62 11.91
C ILE A 116 -2.50 8.91 12.39
N TYR A 117 -2.35 7.68 12.86
CA TYR A 117 -3.41 6.89 13.48
C TYR A 117 -3.27 6.99 14.98
N PHE A 118 -4.37 7.28 15.68
CA PHE A 118 -4.43 7.39 17.12
C PHE A 118 -5.77 6.88 17.67
N SER A 119 -5.81 6.53 18.95
CA SER A 119 -7.03 6.22 19.71
C SER A 119 -7.20 7.17 20.88
#